data_AF-A0A953D8B0-F1
#
_entry.id   AF-A0A953D8B0-F1
#
_cell.length_a   1.000
_cell.length_b   1.000
_cell.length_c   1.000
_cell.angle_alpha   90.00
_cell.angle_beta   90.00
_cell.angle_gamma   90.00
#
_symmetry.space_group_name_H-M   'P 1'
#
loop_
_entity.id
_entity.type
_entity.pdbx_description
1 polymer ?
#
loop_
_entity_poly.entity_id
_entity_poly.type
_entity_poly.pdbx_seq_one_letter_code
_entity_poly.pdbx_strand_id
1 'polypeptide(L)'
;MSPTAENALLIALVGEGAGAEAAELAEFLRAAAERGDITLVDAAADPVAPIAPAARIVVLRGLAADAAAKWQGREPDLILSAADPATPVRLQQACAEYGEWTRVGLWGGASGAVEMSIGATLHAVKFPLRGAALASVQAAMLTSASAKLNPPGRVVWVAFISSGLKAFSPGGGRVRPMVAIAMQGTLFGGAVQLLGWNALAVAIGGALIGAWAALQGVVLQYLLLGDDLVVTYSKATEWLMAHREVAAPSLAAVIVAWAVVHACAGAVMALAAWYWREAPHWLQARLANPAAAISHTMPEQRRWRRVARELRRWQFWLPLLVVAVALLLMGRPWEKVLWLTVRFVAVGAVLLSVLSLFQPASIARALRRRGWWGPAVAFSEALQRRKPPSA
;
A
#
# COMPACT_ATOMS: atom_id res chain seq x y z
N MET A 1 -1.37 -9.70 -23.78
CA MET A 1 -2.74 -10.01 -23.34
C MET A 1 -3.63 -8.84 -23.72
N SER A 2 -4.75 -9.06 -24.41
CA SER A 2 -5.77 -8.02 -24.51
C SER A 2 -6.39 -7.83 -23.11
N PRO A 3 -6.60 -6.59 -22.65
CA PRO A 3 -7.32 -6.35 -21.41
C PRO A 3 -8.73 -6.93 -21.56
N THR A 4 -9.15 -7.76 -20.61
CA THR A 4 -10.56 -8.20 -20.52
C THR A 4 -11.47 -6.98 -20.38
N ALA A 5 -12.69 -7.05 -20.90
CA ALA A 5 -13.65 -5.93 -20.99
C ALA A 5 -13.90 -5.19 -19.66
N GLU A 6 -13.69 -5.87 -18.53
CA GLU A 6 -13.86 -5.34 -17.19
C GLU A 6 -12.70 -4.42 -16.73
N ASN A 7 -11.50 -4.55 -17.28
CA ASN A 7 -10.32 -3.82 -16.80
C ASN A 7 -10.09 -2.47 -17.52
N ALA A 8 -10.84 -2.14 -18.56
CA ALA A 8 -10.67 -0.89 -19.29
C ALA A 8 -10.95 0.33 -18.40
N LEU A 9 -10.15 1.40 -18.56
CA LEU A 9 -10.41 2.71 -17.97
C LEU A 9 -11.76 3.22 -18.47
N LEU A 10 -12.74 3.42 -17.59
CA LEU A 10 -14.06 3.91 -17.98
C LEU A 10 -14.10 5.44 -17.84
N ILE A 11 -14.13 6.15 -18.97
CA ILE A 11 -14.22 7.62 -19.03
C ILE A 11 -15.62 8.00 -19.49
N ALA A 12 -16.37 8.72 -18.65
CA ALA A 12 -17.65 9.30 -19.03
C ALA A 12 -17.46 10.73 -19.52
N LEU A 13 -17.82 11.01 -20.77
CA LEU A 13 -17.89 12.36 -21.33
C LEU A 13 -19.33 12.85 -21.24
N VAL A 14 -19.58 13.92 -20.49
CA VAL A 14 -20.93 14.46 -20.25
C VAL A 14 -21.05 15.85 -20.88
N GLY A 15 -22.07 16.08 -21.71
CA GLY A 15 -22.33 17.40 -22.28
C GLY A 15 -23.67 17.54 -22.98
N GLU A 16 -24.14 18.79 -23.07
CA GLU A 16 -25.28 19.21 -23.87
C GLU A 16 -24.80 20.07 -25.06
N GLY A 17 -25.23 19.73 -26.27
CA GLY A 17 -25.17 20.64 -27.42
C GLY A 17 -23.97 20.46 -28.37
N ALA A 18 -24.27 20.70 -29.65
CA ALA A 18 -23.34 20.68 -30.78
C ALA A 18 -22.73 22.09 -30.96
N GLY A 19 -21.50 22.29 -30.47
CA GLY A 19 -20.66 23.45 -30.78
C GLY A 19 -19.42 23.04 -31.59
N ALA A 20 -18.63 24.01 -32.06
CA ALA A 20 -17.39 23.75 -32.80
C ALA A 20 -16.39 22.87 -32.01
N GLU A 21 -16.32 23.05 -30.69
CA GLU A 21 -15.51 22.22 -29.78
C GLU A 21 -15.99 20.75 -29.72
N ALA A 22 -17.30 20.51 -29.91
CA ALA A 22 -17.84 19.15 -29.98
C ALA A 22 -17.44 18.45 -31.29
N ALA A 23 -17.19 19.20 -32.37
CA ALA A 23 -16.70 18.66 -33.63
C ALA A 23 -15.22 18.26 -33.52
N GLU A 24 -14.39 19.11 -32.89
CA GLU A 24 -12.96 18.83 -32.66
C GLU A 24 -12.77 17.64 -31.70
N LEU A 25 -13.57 17.56 -30.62
CA LEU A 25 -13.60 16.40 -29.74
C LEU A 25 -14.08 15.14 -30.48
N ALA A 26 -15.11 15.23 -31.32
CA ALA A 26 -15.59 14.10 -32.11
C ALA A 26 -14.56 13.59 -33.11
N GLU A 27 -13.79 14.49 -33.73
CA GLU A 27 -12.70 14.16 -34.64
C GLU A 27 -11.52 13.50 -33.90
N PHE A 28 -11.12 14.05 -32.74
CA PHE A 28 -10.12 13.43 -31.87
C PHE A 28 -10.52 12.02 -31.45
N LEU A 29 -11.77 11.85 -31.02
CA LEU A 29 -12.33 10.56 -30.60
C LEU A 29 -12.37 9.57 -31.77
N ARG A 30 -12.79 9.98 -32.97
CA ARG A 30 -12.72 9.12 -34.16
C ARG A 30 -11.28 8.71 -34.48
N ALA A 31 -10.36 9.66 -34.53
CA ALA A 31 -8.96 9.39 -34.85
C ALA A 31 -8.32 8.44 -33.82
N ALA A 32 -8.64 8.59 -32.53
CA ALA A 32 -8.17 7.68 -31.48
C ALA A 32 -8.84 6.29 -31.55
N ALA A 33 -10.11 6.21 -31.96
CA ALA A 33 -10.78 4.93 -32.19
C ALA A 33 -10.22 4.20 -33.42
N GLU A 34 -9.93 4.91 -34.51
CA GLU A 34 -9.32 4.38 -35.74
C GLU A 34 -7.90 3.84 -35.49
N ARG A 35 -7.12 4.50 -34.63
CA ARG A 35 -5.83 3.98 -34.16
C ARG A 35 -5.95 2.76 -33.24
N GLY A 36 -7.16 2.44 -32.79
CA GLY A 36 -7.38 1.44 -31.75
C GLY A 36 -6.74 1.87 -30.43
N ASP A 37 -6.85 3.15 -30.05
CA ASP A 37 -6.41 3.68 -28.74
C ASP A 37 -7.55 3.81 -27.74
N ILE A 38 -8.79 3.95 -28.23
CA ILE A 38 -10.03 3.93 -27.43
C ILE A 38 -11.15 3.11 -28.10
N THR A 39 -12.09 2.58 -27.31
CA THR A 39 -13.38 2.10 -27.84
C THR A 39 -14.45 3.13 -27.49
N LEU A 40 -15.07 3.70 -28.53
CA LEU A 40 -16.23 4.57 -28.38
C LEU A 40 -17.47 3.72 -28.21
N VAL A 41 -18.17 3.92 -27.10
CA VAL A 41 -19.49 3.33 -26.88
C VAL A 41 -20.48 4.49 -26.81
N ASP A 42 -21.32 4.59 -27.82
CA ASP A 42 -22.48 5.47 -27.75
C ASP A 42 -23.54 4.77 -26.88
N ALA A 43 -23.87 5.38 -25.75
CA ALA A 43 -24.78 4.79 -24.77
C ALA A 43 -26.18 4.52 -25.34
N ALA A 44 -26.54 5.15 -26.47
CA ALA A 44 -27.82 4.96 -27.15
C ALA A 44 -27.82 3.85 -28.23
N ALA A 45 -26.66 3.44 -28.77
CA ALA A 45 -26.62 2.71 -30.05
C ALA A 45 -26.14 1.25 -29.97
N ASP A 46 -25.31 0.85 -28.99
CA ASP A 46 -24.78 -0.53 -28.99
C ASP A 46 -24.30 -1.02 -27.61
N PRO A 47 -24.95 -2.03 -26.99
CA PRO A 47 -24.55 -2.56 -25.68
C PRO A 47 -23.40 -3.60 -25.71
N VAL A 48 -22.99 -4.14 -26.86
CA VAL A 48 -22.09 -5.32 -26.91
C VAL A 48 -21.10 -5.29 -28.10
N ALA A 49 -20.14 -4.36 -28.12
CA ALA A 49 -19.02 -4.39 -29.07
C ALA A 49 -17.71 -4.95 -28.46
N PRO A 50 -16.97 -5.85 -29.17
CA PRO A 50 -15.70 -6.43 -28.70
C PRO A 50 -14.47 -5.54 -28.94
N ILE A 51 -13.35 -5.88 -28.29
CA ILE A 51 -12.36 -4.97 -27.68
C ILE A 51 -11.06 -4.84 -28.48
N ALA A 52 -10.66 -3.60 -28.74
CA ALA A 52 -9.26 -3.16 -28.80
C ALA A 52 -9.32 -1.63 -28.70
N PRO A 53 -9.33 -1.05 -27.47
CA PRO A 53 -8.10 -1.01 -26.65
C PRO A 53 -8.27 -0.63 -25.15
N ALA A 54 -7.18 -0.12 -24.54
CA ALA A 54 -6.91 0.11 -23.11
C ALA A 54 -7.89 1.01 -22.34
N ALA A 55 -8.63 1.89 -23.01
CA ALA A 55 -9.62 2.77 -22.38
C ALA A 55 -10.99 2.71 -23.09
N ARG A 56 -12.06 2.61 -22.30
CA ARG A 56 -13.47 2.73 -22.73
C ARG A 56 -13.93 4.16 -22.51
N ILE A 57 -14.34 4.83 -23.58
CA ILE A 57 -14.92 6.16 -23.50
C ILE A 57 -16.40 6.04 -23.80
N VAL A 58 -17.22 6.36 -22.81
CA VAL A 58 -18.67 6.40 -22.91
C VAL A 58 -19.08 7.86 -23.02
N VAL A 59 -19.72 8.22 -24.13
CA VAL A 59 -20.26 9.56 -24.33
C VAL A 59 -21.71 9.56 -23.86
N LEU A 60 -22.02 10.35 -22.84
CA LEU A 60 -23.34 10.50 -22.26
C LEU A 60 -23.90 11.88 -22.62
N ARG A 61 -24.80 11.91 -23.60
CA ARG A 61 -25.48 13.14 -24.04
C ARG A 61 -26.77 13.35 -23.24
N GLY A 62 -27.01 14.56 -22.74
CA GLY A 62 -28.27 14.94 -22.08
C GLY A 62 -28.57 14.23 -20.75
N LEU A 63 -27.57 13.61 -20.12
CA LEU A 63 -27.68 13.01 -18.79
C LEU A 63 -27.05 13.93 -17.75
N ALA A 64 -27.78 14.18 -16.65
CA ALA A 64 -27.21 14.84 -15.48
C ALA A 64 -26.01 14.03 -14.95
N ALA A 65 -24.96 14.71 -14.47
CA ALA A 65 -23.72 14.09 -13.99
C ALA A 65 -23.97 13.02 -12.91
N ASP A 66 -25.04 13.16 -12.11
CA ASP A 66 -25.44 12.19 -11.09
C ASP A 66 -26.00 10.87 -11.68
N ALA A 67 -26.62 10.93 -12.87
CA ALA A 67 -27.09 9.75 -13.59
C ALA A 67 -25.93 9.01 -14.30
N ALA A 68 -24.92 9.76 -14.76
CA ALA A 68 -23.68 9.21 -15.31
C ALA A 68 -22.86 8.42 -14.27
N ALA A 69 -22.95 8.78 -12.98
CA ALA A 69 -22.20 8.16 -11.90
C ALA A 69 -22.55 6.68 -11.64
N LYS A 70 -23.67 6.17 -12.18
CA LYS A 70 -24.11 4.77 -12.01
C LYS A 70 -24.42 4.09 -13.35
N TRP A 71 -23.64 4.38 -14.38
CA TRP A 71 -23.80 3.74 -15.68
C TRP A 71 -23.54 2.22 -15.57
N GLN A 72 -24.55 1.41 -15.91
CA GLN A 72 -24.52 -0.06 -15.84
C GLN A 72 -24.09 -0.65 -14.48
N GLY A 73 -24.39 0.04 -13.37
CA GLY A 73 -24.00 -0.41 -12.03
C GLY A 73 -22.50 -0.29 -11.74
N ARG A 74 -21.73 0.39 -12.60
CA ARG A 74 -20.32 0.69 -12.42
C ARG A 74 -20.12 2.20 -12.33
N GLU A 75 -19.31 2.64 -11.35
CA GLU A 75 -18.88 4.04 -11.28
C GLU A 75 -17.79 4.29 -12.34
N PRO A 76 -17.91 5.33 -13.19
CA PRO A 76 -16.84 5.74 -14.09
C PRO A 76 -15.54 6.01 -13.32
N ASP A 77 -14.40 5.66 -13.92
CA ASP A 77 -13.08 5.92 -13.33
C ASP A 77 -12.71 7.40 -13.47
N LEU A 78 -13.15 8.04 -14.56
CA LEU A 78 -12.99 9.47 -14.83
C LEU A 78 -14.26 10.04 -15.44
N ILE A 79 -14.68 11.22 -15.00
CA ILE A 79 -15.81 11.95 -15.59
C ILE A 79 -15.27 13.28 -16.09
N LEU A 80 -15.47 13.56 -17.39
CA LEU A 80 -15.03 14.79 -18.04
C LEU A 80 -16.25 15.50 -18.65
N SER A 81 -16.28 16.82 -18.55
CA SER A 81 -17.31 17.63 -19.20
C SER A 81 -16.90 17.88 -20.66
N ALA A 82 -17.76 17.54 -21.62
CA ALA A 82 -17.50 17.84 -23.03
C ALA A 82 -17.51 19.35 -23.31
N ALA A 83 -18.06 20.17 -22.41
CA ALA A 83 -18.05 21.63 -22.49
C ALA A 83 -16.80 22.28 -21.88
N ASP A 84 -15.89 21.50 -21.27
CA ASP A 84 -14.61 22.02 -20.78
C ASP A 84 -13.58 21.97 -21.93
N PRO A 85 -13.03 23.11 -22.40
CA PRO A 85 -12.05 23.14 -23.49
C PRO A 85 -10.74 22.40 -23.17
N ALA A 86 -10.46 22.12 -21.89
CA ALA A 86 -9.31 21.30 -21.48
C ALA A 86 -9.56 19.79 -21.58
N THR A 87 -10.79 19.35 -21.88
CA THR A 87 -11.17 17.93 -21.92
C THR A 87 -10.38 17.09 -22.92
N PRO A 88 -10.12 17.53 -24.16
CA PRO A 88 -9.29 16.76 -25.10
C PRO A 88 -7.89 16.49 -24.54
N VAL A 89 -7.27 17.49 -23.92
CA VAL A 89 -5.93 17.37 -23.31
C VAL A 89 -5.95 16.43 -22.11
N ARG A 90 -6.94 16.57 -21.21
CA ARG A 90 -7.09 15.69 -20.04
C ARG A 90 -7.36 14.24 -20.45
N LEU A 91 -8.14 14.05 -21.50
CA LEU A 91 -8.44 12.73 -22.05
C LEU A 91 -7.18 12.07 -22.61
N GLN A 92 -6.41 12.80 -23.41
CA GLN A 92 -5.14 12.31 -23.95
C GLN A 92 -4.15 11.96 -22.85
N GLN A 93 -4.03 12.81 -21.81
CA GLN A 93 -3.20 12.53 -20.64
C GLN A 93 -3.67 11.27 -19.89
N ALA A 94 -4.98 11.10 -19.69
CA ALA A 94 -5.51 9.93 -19.02
C ALA A 94 -5.23 8.62 -19.79
N CYS A 95 -5.42 8.63 -21.11
CA CYS A 95 -5.07 7.49 -21.95
C CYS A 95 -3.57 7.18 -21.93
N ALA A 96 -2.72 8.21 -21.97
CA ALA A 96 -1.26 8.04 -21.92
C ALA A 96 -0.78 7.49 -20.56
N GLU A 97 -1.39 7.93 -19.45
CA GLU A 97 -1.01 7.50 -18.11
C GLU A 97 -1.62 6.16 -17.68
N TYR A 98 -2.69 5.71 -18.32
CA TYR A 98 -3.38 4.48 -17.93
C TYR A 98 -2.42 3.27 -17.87
N GLY A 99 -1.60 3.09 -18.91
CA GLY A 99 -0.61 2.01 -18.95
C GLY A 99 0.40 2.06 -17.79
N GLU A 100 0.80 3.25 -17.37
CA GLU A 100 1.67 3.45 -16.19
C GLU A 100 0.96 3.01 -14.90
N TRP A 101 -0.30 3.42 -14.71
CA TRP A 101 -1.09 3.07 -13.52
C TRP A 101 -1.42 1.57 -13.45
N THR A 102 -1.68 0.92 -14.58
CA THR A 102 -1.79 -0.54 -14.67
C THR A 102 -0.47 -1.22 -14.27
N ARG A 103 0.69 -0.67 -14.66
CA ARG A 103 2.00 -1.17 -14.20
C ARG A 103 2.21 -0.98 -12.70
N VAL A 104 1.79 0.16 -12.13
CA VAL A 104 1.80 0.36 -10.68
C VAL A 104 0.95 -0.69 -9.98
N GLY A 105 -0.24 -0.99 -10.51
CA GLY A 105 -1.13 -2.07 -10.03
C GLY A 105 -0.46 -3.45 -10.06
N LEU A 106 0.20 -3.79 -11.18
CA LEU A 106 0.96 -5.03 -11.36
C LEU A 106 2.08 -5.18 -10.33
N TRP A 107 2.92 -4.15 -10.18
CA TRP A 107 4.01 -4.15 -9.19
C TRP A 107 3.49 -4.22 -7.76
N GLY A 108 2.41 -3.50 -7.46
CA GLY A 108 1.75 -3.54 -6.15
C GLY A 108 1.19 -4.92 -5.82
N GLY A 109 0.55 -5.56 -6.81
CA GLY A 109 0.08 -6.95 -6.76
C GLY A 109 1.21 -7.93 -6.47
N ALA A 110 2.29 -7.85 -7.25
CA ALA A 110 3.45 -8.71 -7.10
C ALA A 110 4.16 -8.52 -5.75
N SER A 111 4.40 -7.28 -5.34
CA SER A 111 4.95 -6.95 -4.01
C SER A 111 4.08 -7.55 -2.90
N GLY A 112 2.76 -7.37 -2.96
CA GLY A 112 1.84 -7.94 -1.98
C GLY A 112 1.92 -9.46 -1.91
N ALA A 113 2.00 -10.14 -3.06
CA ALA A 113 2.12 -11.59 -3.14
C ALA A 113 3.45 -12.11 -2.55
N VAL A 114 4.55 -11.46 -2.88
CA VAL A 114 5.90 -11.77 -2.39
C VAL A 114 5.95 -11.61 -0.87
N GLU A 115 5.44 -10.48 -0.38
CA GLU A 115 5.40 -10.13 1.05
C GLU A 115 4.52 -11.11 1.86
N MET A 116 3.42 -11.59 1.27
CA MET A 116 2.63 -12.67 1.89
C MET A 116 3.38 -14.00 1.92
N SER A 117 4.00 -14.38 0.80
CA SER A 117 4.66 -15.68 0.63
C SER A 117 5.90 -15.80 1.52
N ILE A 118 6.85 -14.86 1.37
CA ILE A 118 8.07 -14.80 2.18
C ILE A 118 7.69 -14.61 3.65
N GLY A 119 6.69 -13.76 3.93
CA GLY A 119 6.18 -13.61 5.28
C GLY A 119 5.69 -14.94 5.88
N ALA A 120 4.90 -15.72 5.16
CA ALA A 120 4.42 -17.01 5.64
C ALA A 120 5.58 -17.98 5.89
N THR A 121 6.52 -18.08 4.96
CA THR A 121 7.71 -18.94 5.08
C THR A 121 8.57 -18.56 6.29
N LEU A 122 8.93 -17.27 6.43
CA LEU A 122 9.71 -16.78 7.57
C LEU A 122 8.97 -16.97 8.90
N HIS A 123 7.63 -16.98 8.88
CA HIS A 123 6.86 -17.34 10.07
C HIS A 123 7.03 -18.81 10.43
N ALA A 124 6.90 -19.70 9.46
CA ALA A 124 6.93 -21.14 9.64
C ALA A 124 8.28 -21.60 10.19
N VAL A 125 9.38 -21.04 9.67
CA VAL A 125 10.73 -21.37 10.12
C VAL A 125 11.19 -20.59 11.37
N LYS A 126 10.31 -19.75 11.96
CA LYS A 126 10.63 -18.88 13.12
C LYS A 126 11.90 -18.04 12.91
N PHE A 127 12.09 -17.50 11.71
CA PHE A 127 13.32 -16.77 11.36
C PHE A 127 13.53 -15.56 12.28
N PRO A 128 14.69 -15.43 12.95
CA PRO A 128 15.01 -14.23 13.73
C PRO A 128 15.12 -13.02 12.79
N LEU A 129 14.80 -11.82 13.28
CA LEU A 129 14.91 -10.58 12.47
C LEU A 129 14.06 -10.59 11.19
N ARG A 130 12.96 -11.34 11.17
CA ARG A 130 12.01 -11.36 10.05
C ARG A 130 11.62 -9.96 9.55
N GLY A 131 11.50 -8.98 10.45
CA GLY A 131 11.20 -7.58 10.08
C GLY A 131 12.27 -6.97 9.18
N ALA A 132 13.55 -7.21 9.48
CA ALA A 132 14.67 -6.76 8.65
C ALA A 132 14.67 -7.44 7.28
N ALA A 133 14.49 -8.77 7.25
CA ALA A 133 14.45 -9.53 6.00
C ALA A 133 13.32 -9.06 5.07
N LEU A 134 12.10 -8.87 5.60
CA LEU A 134 10.98 -8.37 4.80
C LEU A 134 11.20 -6.92 4.35
N ALA A 135 11.77 -6.06 5.20
CA ALA A 135 12.10 -4.69 4.83
C ALA A 135 13.14 -4.63 3.70
N SER A 136 14.18 -5.47 3.76
CA SER A 136 15.19 -5.61 2.70
C SER A 136 14.60 -6.09 1.37
N VAL A 137 13.70 -7.09 1.41
CA VAL A 137 12.97 -7.53 0.21
C VAL A 137 12.11 -6.40 -0.34
N GLN A 138 11.41 -5.67 0.53
CA GLN A 138 10.59 -4.54 0.12
C GLN A 138 11.43 -3.41 -0.49
N ALA A 139 12.60 -3.11 0.06
CA ALA A 139 13.54 -2.14 -0.51
C ALA A 139 13.98 -2.55 -1.93
N ALA A 140 14.37 -3.81 -2.13
CA ALA A 140 14.71 -4.33 -3.45
C ALA A 140 13.53 -4.24 -4.44
N MET A 141 12.33 -4.64 -3.99
CA MET A 141 11.11 -4.57 -4.81
C MET A 141 10.77 -3.14 -5.24
N LEU A 142 10.86 -2.17 -4.32
CA LEU A 142 10.58 -0.77 -4.63
C LEU A 142 11.65 -0.19 -5.57
N THR A 143 12.92 -0.53 -5.39
CA THR A 143 13.97 -0.15 -6.35
C THR A 143 13.68 -0.70 -7.74
N SER A 144 13.38 -2.00 -7.86
CA SER A 144 13.07 -2.62 -9.17
C SER A 144 11.82 -2.03 -9.81
N ALA A 145 10.78 -1.73 -9.01
CA ALA A 145 9.57 -1.10 -9.50
C ALA A 145 9.84 0.34 -9.98
N SER A 146 10.55 1.16 -9.19
CA SER A 146 10.92 2.52 -9.58
C SER A 146 11.73 2.58 -10.88
N ALA A 147 12.61 1.61 -11.13
CA ALA A 147 13.36 1.52 -12.38
C ALA A 147 12.48 1.31 -13.63
N LYS A 148 11.25 0.84 -13.44
CA LYS A 148 10.29 0.48 -14.49
C LYS A 148 9.03 1.34 -14.42
N LEU A 149 9.03 2.46 -13.71
CA LEU A 149 7.91 3.39 -13.57
C LEU A 149 8.31 4.79 -14.02
N ASN A 150 7.40 5.51 -14.65
CA ASN A 150 7.60 6.90 -15.04
C ASN A 150 6.47 7.78 -14.48
N PRO A 151 6.75 8.75 -13.58
CA PRO A 151 8.03 8.96 -12.90
C PRO A 151 8.34 7.86 -11.86
N PRO A 152 9.63 7.63 -11.53
CA PRO A 152 10.06 6.63 -10.54
C PRO A 152 9.45 6.81 -9.14
N GLY A 153 9.03 8.03 -8.80
CA GLY A 153 8.35 8.38 -7.56
C GLY A 153 6.95 7.77 -7.40
N ARG A 154 6.29 7.31 -8.49
CA ARG A 154 4.99 6.62 -8.43
C ARG A 154 5.04 5.31 -7.63
N VAL A 155 6.25 4.81 -7.31
CA VAL A 155 6.49 3.63 -6.48
C VAL A 155 5.83 3.68 -5.10
N VAL A 156 5.54 4.86 -4.56
CA VAL A 156 4.78 5.01 -3.31
C VAL A 156 3.47 4.22 -3.38
N TRP A 157 2.78 4.28 -4.52
CA TRP A 157 1.51 3.58 -4.74
C TRP A 157 1.66 2.06 -4.81
N VAL A 158 2.80 1.54 -5.26
CA VAL A 158 3.11 0.10 -5.22
C VAL A 158 3.03 -0.43 -3.79
N ALA A 159 3.60 0.31 -2.83
CA ALA A 159 3.56 -0.07 -1.43
C ALA A 159 2.15 0.07 -0.83
N PHE A 160 1.40 1.12 -1.19
CA PHE A 160 0.01 1.26 -0.73
C PHE A 160 -0.87 0.11 -1.22
N ILE A 161 -0.75 -0.29 -2.49
CA ILE A 161 -1.47 -1.43 -3.06
C ILE A 161 -1.05 -2.73 -2.36
N SER A 162 0.26 -2.95 -2.20
CA SER A 162 0.81 -4.11 -1.47
C SER A 162 0.26 -4.18 -0.03
N SER A 163 0.21 -3.04 0.67
CA SER A 163 -0.35 -2.94 2.02
C SER A 163 -1.86 -3.21 2.06
N GLY A 164 -2.60 -2.74 1.05
CA GLY A 164 -4.03 -2.99 0.89
C GLY A 164 -4.30 -4.48 0.65
N LEU A 165 -3.50 -5.13 -0.19
CA LEU A 165 -3.58 -6.57 -0.43
C LEU A 165 -3.26 -7.36 0.85
N LYS A 166 -2.28 -6.93 1.65
CA LYS A 166 -1.93 -7.56 2.93
C LYS A 166 -3.13 -7.62 3.89
N ALA A 167 -4.01 -6.61 3.87
CA ALA A 167 -5.25 -6.55 4.64
C ALA A 167 -6.23 -7.70 4.34
N PHE A 168 -6.12 -8.31 3.15
CA PHE A 168 -6.96 -9.42 2.69
C PHE A 168 -6.27 -10.79 2.76
N SER A 169 -5.09 -10.90 3.37
CA SER A 169 -4.41 -12.20 3.52
C SER A 169 -5.08 -13.06 4.61
N PRO A 170 -4.93 -14.41 4.61
CA PRO A 170 -5.45 -15.31 5.64
C PRO A 170 -4.99 -15.00 7.07
N GLY A 171 -3.81 -14.38 7.20
CA GLY A 171 -3.30 -13.79 8.46
C GLY A 171 -3.58 -12.28 8.61
N GLY A 172 -4.31 -11.70 7.66
CA GLY A 172 -4.45 -10.28 7.30
C GLY A 172 -5.29 -9.41 8.23
N GLY A 173 -5.47 -9.83 9.47
CA GLY A 173 -5.99 -8.94 10.52
C GLY A 173 -4.90 -8.05 11.14
N ARG A 174 -3.62 -8.32 10.88
CA ARG A 174 -2.52 -7.64 11.55
C ARG A 174 -2.20 -6.34 10.82
N VAL A 175 -2.59 -5.25 11.46
CA VAL A 175 -2.44 -3.92 10.90
C VAL A 175 -1.00 -3.42 10.94
N ARG A 176 -0.22 -3.87 11.91
CA ARG A 176 1.19 -3.50 12.04
C ARG A 176 1.99 -3.75 10.74
N PRO A 177 1.89 -4.92 10.08
CA PRO A 177 2.44 -5.14 8.74
C PRO A 177 1.94 -4.15 7.66
N MET A 178 0.67 -3.75 7.66
CA MET A 178 0.13 -2.84 6.65
C MET A 178 0.74 -1.45 6.78
N VAL A 179 0.77 -0.91 8.00
CA VAL A 179 1.38 0.39 8.30
C VAL A 179 2.89 0.35 8.01
N ALA A 180 3.54 -0.78 8.30
CA ALA A 180 4.95 -0.98 7.96
C ALA A 180 5.19 -0.80 6.45
N ILE A 181 4.48 -1.56 5.62
CA ILE A 181 4.63 -1.55 4.16
C ILE A 181 4.31 -0.16 3.59
N ALA A 182 3.20 0.45 4.02
CA ALA A 182 2.79 1.77 3.54
C ALA A 182 3.86 2.83 3.86
N MET A 183 4.35 2.87 5.12
CA MET A 183 5.38 3.84 5.51
C MET A 183 6.71 3.59 4.80
N GLN A 184 7.08 2.34 4.56
CA GLN A 184 8.27 1.99 3.76
C GLN A 184 8.18 2.56 2.35
N GLY A 185 7.01 2.44 1.70
CA GLY A 185 6.76 3.07 0.41
C GLY A 185 6.86 4.58 0.42
N THR A 186 6.25 5.23 1.42
CA THR A 186 6.31 6.69 1.59
C THR A 186 7.74 7.17 1.79
N LEU A 187 8.51 6.50 2.65
CA LEU A 187 9.90 6.86 2.92
C LEU A 187 10.80 6.71 1.70
N PHE A 188 10.70 5.57 1.01
CA PHE A 188 11.50 5.30 -0.19
C PHE A 188 11.12 6.20 -1.35
N GLY A 189 9.82 6.26 -1.68
CA GLY A 189 9.35 7.11 -2.77
C GLY A 189 9.48 8.60 -2.45
N GLY A 190 9.46 8.99 -1.17
CA GLY A 190 9.80 10.35 -0.73
C GLY A 190 11.27 10.68 -1.01
N ALA A 191 12.20 9.79 -0.67
CA ALA A 191 13.61 9.96 -0.99
C ALA A 191 13.84 10.09 -2.51
N VAL A 192 13.21 9.22 -3.32
CA VAL A 192 13.29 9.26 -4.78
C VAL A 192 12.66 10.53 -5.38
N GLN A 193 11.56 11.03 -4.82
CA GLN A 193 10.94 12.27 -5.30
C GLN A 193 11.77 13.51 -4.95
N LEU A 194 12.36 13.55 -3.76
CA LEU A 194 13.14 14.70 -3.29
C LEU A 194 14.52 14.79 -3.94
N LEU A 195 15.20 13.65 -4.10
CA LEU A 195 16.58 13.59 -4.58
C LEU A 195 16.70 13.17 -6.05
N GLY A 196 15.57 12.84 -6.70
CA GLY A 196 15.54 12.29 -8.04
C GLY A 196 15.89 10.79 -8.11
N TRP A 197 15.87 10.23 -9.32
CA TRP A 197 16.18 8.83 -9.55
C TRP A 197 17.68 8.60 -9.75
N ASN A 198 18.42 8.43 -8.66
CA ASN A 198 19.85 8.12 -8.64
C ASN A 198 20.21 7.16 -7.50
N ALA A 199 21.46 6.66 -7.51
CA ALA A 199 21.93 5.68 -6.53
C ALA A 199 21.88 6.21 -5.08
N LEU A 200 22.13 7.52 -4.88
CA LEU A 200 22.06 8.14 -3.56
C LEU A 200 20.62 8.14 -3.02
N ALA A 201 19.65 8.54 -3.83
CA ALA A 201 18.24 8.52 -3.47
C ALA A 201 17.76 7.11 -3.12
N VAL A 202 18.22 6.11 -3.87
CA VAL A 202 17.89 4.70 -3.61
C VAL A 202 18.57 4.16 -2.35
N ALA A 203 19.83 4.51 -2.11
CA ALA A 203 20.52 4.16 -0.87
C ALA A 203 19.80 4.77 0.35
N ILE A 204 19.46 6.05 0.28
CA ILE A 204 18.72 6.75 1.35
C ILE A 204 17.33 6.15 1.53
N GLY A 205 16.60 5.90 0.45
CA GLY A 205 15.29 5.25 0.50
C GLY A 205 15.36 3.87 1.16
N GLY A 206 16.34 3.04 0.77
CA GLY A 206 16.61 1.75 1.40
C GLY A 206 16.98 1.86 2.87
N ALA A 207 17.83 2.83 3.22
CA ALA A 207 18.21 3.12 4.60
C ALA A 207 17.01 3.50 5.46
N LEU A 208 16.13 4.36 4.96
CA LEU A 208 14.91 4.77 5.67
C LEU A 208 13.94 3.60 5.88
N ILE A 209 13.77 2.73 4.87
CA ILE A 209 12.98 1.50 5.01
C ILE A 209 13.53 0.60 6.12
N GLY A 210 14.86 0.40 6.14
CA GLY A 210 15.54 -0.40 7.14
C GLY A 210 15.39 0.19 8.54
N ALA A 211 15.71 1.47 8.70
CA ALA A 211 15.57 2.20 9.96
C ALA A 211 14.13 2.14 10.48
N TRP A 212 13.13 2.34 9.61
CA TRP A 212 11.73 2.25 10.00
C TRP A 212 11.36 0.84 10.50
N ALA A 213 11.85 -0.22 9.87
CA ALA A 213 11.59 -1.59 10.30
C ALA A 213 12.12 -1.87 11.72
N ALA A 214 13.29 -1.31 12.06
CA ALA A 214 13.86 -1.33 13.40
C ALA A 214 13.02 -0.52 14.40
N LEU A 215 12.69 0.72 14.05
CA LEU A 215 12.06 1.67 14.95
C LEU A 215 10.57 1.40 15.18
N GLN A 216 9.87 0.75 14.25
CA GLN A 216 8.43 0.53 14.35
C GLN A 216 8.05 -0.22 15.65
N GLY A 217 8.85 -1.20 16.06
CA GLY A 217 8.63 -1.94 17.30
C GLY A 217 8.80 -1.06 18.54
N VAL A 218 9.87 -0.26 18.55
CA VAL A 218 10.21 0.66 19.64
C VAL A 218 9.13 1.73 19.78
N VAL A 219 8.73 2.38 18.69
CA VAL A 219 7.68 3.40 18.68
C VAL A 219 6.36 2.84 19.20
N LEU A 220 5.97 1.63 18.77
CA LEU A 220 4.74 1.01 19.23
C LEU A 220 4.80 0.65 20.72
N GLN A 221 5.92 0.12 21.20
CA GLN A 221 6.11 -0.18 22.61
C GLN A 221 6.10 1.09 23.46
N TYR A 222 6.77 2.14 23.02
CA TYR A 222 6.77 3.43 23.70
C TYR A 222 5.38 4.07 23.73
N LEU A 223 4.60 3.98 22.65
CA LEU A 223 3.24 4.50 22.64
C LEU A 223 2.35 3.77 23.66
N LEU A 224 2.49 2.45 23.74
CA LEU A 224 1.73 1.58 24.63
C LEU A 224 2.14 1.71 26.11
N LEU A 225 3.45 1.79 26.38
CA LEU A 225 4.02 1.72 27.73
C LEU A 225 4.45 3.09 28.29
N GLY A 226 4.73 4.06 27.44
CA GLY A 226 5.23 5.37 27.82
C GLY A 226 6.61 5.34 28.49
N ASP A 227 6.82 6.27 29.42
CA ASP A 227 8.08 6.44 30.14
C ASP A 227 8.43 5.25 31.04
N ASP A 228 7.43 4.41 31.39
CA ASP A 228 7.67 3.19 32.15
C ASP A 228 8.61 2.23 31.40
N LEU A 229 8.62 2.26 30.06
CA LEU A 229 9.60 1.52 29.25
C LEU A 229 11.04 2.01 29.53
N VAL A 230 11.23 3.33 29.56
CA VAL A 230 12.55 3.96 29.78
C VAL A 230 13.02 3.69 31.21
N VAL A 231 12.12 3.88 32.19
CA VAL A 231 12.41 3.59 33.60
C VAL A 231 12.78 2.12 33.81
N THR A 232 12.04 1.21 33.18
CA THR A 232 12.32 -0.23 33.30
C THR A 232 13.68 -0.58 32.70
N TYR A 233 14.03 0.01 31.55
CA TYR A 233 15.36 -0.16 30.96
C TYR A 233 16.47 0.37 31.87
N SER A 234 16.35 1.61 32.37
CA SER A 234 17.37 2.22 33.24
C SER A 234 17.63 1.38 34.49
N LYS A 235 16.57 0.88 35.13
CA LYS A 235 16.70 0.00 36.30
C LYS A 235 17.31 -1.35 35.97
N ALA A 236 16.98 -1.93 34.80
CA ALA A 236 17.60 -3.16 34.35
C ALA A 236 19.10 -2.96 34.08
N THR A 237 19.50 -1.82 33.51
CA THR A 237 20.91 -1.49 33.30
C THR A 237 21.65 -1.20 34.60
N GLU A 238 21.03 -0.50 35.56
CA GLU A 238 21.60 -0.29 36.91
C GLU A 238 21.84 -1.62 37.62
N TRP A 239 20.85 -2.53 37.58
CA TRP A 239 21.00 -3.87 38.12
C TRP A 239 22.13 -4.64 37.44
N LEU A 240 22.25 -4.55 36.11
CA LEU A 240 23.32 -5.21 35.36
C LEU A 240 24.69 -4.65 35.75
N MET A 241 24.83 -3.33 35.86
CA MET A 241 26.07 -2.67 36.27
C MET A 241 26.47 -3.02 37.71
N ALA A 242 25.50 -3.25 38.60
CA ALA A 242 25.78 -3.69 39.96
C ALA A 242 26.28 -5.14 40.05
N HIS A 243 25.98 -5.99 39.06
CA HIS A 243 26.36 -7.41 39.04
C HIS A 243 27.48 -7.73 38.04
N ARG A 244 27.76 -6.83 37.11
CA ARG A 244 28.78 -6.95 36.06
C ARG A 244 29.47 -5.61 35.95
N GLU A 245 30.79 -5.58 36.02
CA GLU A 245 31.63 -4.37 35.85
C GLU A 245 31.63 -3.84 34.39
N VAL A 246 30.48 -3.81 33.73
CA VAL A 246 30.32 -3.41 32.33
C VAL A 246 29.45 -2.16 32.29
N ALA A 247 29.97 -1.09 31.69
CA ALA A 247 29.19 0.11 31.43
C ALA A 247 28.03 -0.22 30.47
N ALA A 248 26.79 -0.02 30.91
CA ALA A 248 25.63 -0.26 30.07
C ALA A 248 25.37 0.96 29.16
N PRO A 249 25.14 0.77 27.85
CA PRO A 249 24.82 1.86 26.95
C PRO A 249 23.44 2.45 27.28
N SER A 250 23.25 3.74 26.97
CA SER A 250 21.94 4.37 27.11
C SER A 250 20.92 3.75 26.15
N LEU A 251 19.63 3.78 26.52
CA LEU A 251 18.55 3.25 25.67
C LEU A 251 18.56 3.90 24.28
N ALA A 252 18.81 5.21 24.22
CA ALA A 252 18.90 5.94 22.96
C ALA A 252 20.05 5.41 22.09
N ALA A 253 21.23 5.16 22.67
CA ALA A 253 22.36 4.60 21.93
C ALA A 253 22.04 3.21 21.37
N VAL A 254 21.38 2.36 22.15
CA VAL A 254 20.94 1.02 21.69
C VAL A 254 19.94 1.14 20.54
N ILE A 255 18.94 2.01 20.65
CA ILE A 255 17.94 2.23 19.59
C ILE A 255 18.58 2.76 18.32
N VAL A 256 19.49 3.75 18.44
CA VAL A 256 20.21 4.32 17.29
C VAL A 256 21.10 3.28 16.62
N ALA A 257 21.91 2.55 17.39
CA ALA A 257 22.75 1.49 16.84
C ALA A 257 21.93 0.42 16.11
N TRP A 258 20.80 0.02 16.71
CA TRP A 258 19.86 -0.92 16.10
C TRP A 258 19.28 -0.40 14.78
N ALA A 259 18.84 0.86 14.76
CA ALA A 259 18.30 1.49 13.57
C ALA A 259 19.36 1.64 12.47
N VAL A 260 20.60 1.99 12.82
CA VAL A 260 21.72 2.11 11.87
C VAL A 260 22.04 0.77 11.22
N VAL A 261 22.12 -0.31 11.98
CA VAL A 261 22.37 -1.66 11.42
C VAL A 261 21.29 -2.03 10.40
N HIS A 262 20.01 -1.77 10.71
CA HIS A 262 18.92 -2.04 9.77
C HIS A 262 18.93 -1.10 8.57
N ALA A 263 19.27 0.18 8.78
CA ALA A 263 19.42 1.14 7.70
C ALA A 263 20.50 0.69 6.71
N CYS A 264 21.66 0.25 7.20
CA CYS A 264 22.71 -0.31 6.35
C CYS A 264 22.22 -1.52 5.57
N ALA A 265 21.53 -2.47 6.21
CA ALA A 265 20.97 -3.64 5.53
C ALA A 265 19.96 -3.28 4.44
N GLY A 266 19.09 -2.30 4.70
CA GLY A 266 18.13 -1.79 3.72
C GLY A 266 18.80 -1.06 2.56
N ALA A 267 19.80 -0.22 2.84
CA ALA A 267 20.56 0.51 1.83
C ALA A 267 21.35 -0.44 0.92
N VAL A 268 22.06 -1.42 1.49
CA VAL A 268 22.82 -2.43 0.73
C VAL A 268 21.90 -3.20 -0.20
N MET A 269 20.74 -3.64 0.27
CA MET A 269 19.80 -4.39 -0.56
C MET A 269 19.15 -3.54 -1.65
N ALA A 270 18.85 -2.27 -1.37
CA ALA A 270 18.36 -1.33 -2.37
C ALA A 270 19.43 -1.03 -3.44
N LEU A 271 20.69 -0.86 -3.05
CA LEU A 271 21.82 -0.64 -3.95
C LEU A 271 22.17 -1.88 -4.78
N ALA A 272 22.11 -3.07 -4.19
CA ALA A 272 22.27 -4.32 -4.93
C ALA A 272 21.21 -4.44 -6.04
N ALA A 273 19.93 -4.18 -5.70
CA ALA A 273 18.85 -4.14 -6.68
C ALA A 273 19.03 -3.04 -7.74
N TRP A 274 19.57 -1.88 -7.35
CA TRP A 274 19.89 -0.79 -8.27
C TRP A 274 20.97 -1.19 -9.28
N TYR A 275 22.04 -1.84 -8.82
CA TYR A 275 23.18 -2.22 -9.65
C TYR A 275 22.82 -3.37 -10.59
N TRP A 276 22.08 -4.37 -10.11
CA TRP A 276 21.68 -5.49 -10.94
C TRP A 276 20.60 -5.15 -11.96
N ARG A 277 19.81 -4.09 -11.74
CA ARG A 277 18.78 -3.53 -12.66
C ARG A 277 17.69 -4.49 -13.17
N GLU A 278 17.84 -5.78 -12.95
CA GLU A 278 16.95 -6.83 -13.36
C GLU A 278 16.18 -7.34 -12.15
N ALA A 279 14.86 -7.28 -12.26
CA ALA A 279 14.02 -8.07 -11.38
C ALA A 279 14.37 -9.56 -11.62
N PRO A 280 14.40 -10.41 -10.58
CA PRO A 280 14.62 -11.84 -10.77
C PRO A 280 13.66 -12.41 -11.83
N HIS A 281 14.14 -13.33 -12.68
CA HIS A 281 13.34 -13.89 -13.79
C HIS A 281 11.99 -14.46 -13.33
N TRP A 282 11.92 -15.07 -12.13
CA TRP A 282 10.67 -15.58 -11.55
C TRP A 282 9.64 -14.47 -11.27
N LEU A 283 10.11 -13.27 -10.90
CA LEU A 283 9.27 -12.11 -10.66
C LEU A 283 8.81 -11.51 -11.99
N GLN A 284 9.70 -11.44 -12.98
CA GLN A 284 9.34 -11.04 -14.34
C GLN A 284 8.30 -12.00 -14.93
N ALA A 285 8.46 -13.31 -14.74
CA ALA A 285 7.50 -14.33 -15.17
C ALA A 285 6.14 -14.17 -14.49
N ARG A 286 6.08 -13.82 -13.20
CA ARG A 286 4.82 -13.52 -12.50
C ARG A 286 4.18 -12.20 -12.92
N LEU A 287 4.98 -11.19 -13.25
CA LEU A 287 4.48 -9.94 -13.82
C LEU A 287 3.94 -10.16 -15.24
N ALA A 288 4.55 -11.08 -16.01
CA ALA A 288 4.10 -11.47 -17.35
C ALA A 288 2.85 -12.36 -17.33
N ASN A 289 2.66 -13.17 -16.28
CA ASN A 289 1.51 -14.06 -16.11
C ASN A 289 0.69 -13.72 -14.84
N PRO A 290 -0.05 -12.59 -14.86
CA PRO A 290 -0.76 -12.08 -13.68
C PRO A 290 -1.92 -12.98 -13.21
N ALA A 291 -2.45 -13.86 -14.08
CA ALA A 291 -3.57 -14.75 -13.76
C ALA A 291 -3.23 -15.86 -12.74
N ALA A 292 -1.95 -16.20 -12.59
CA ALA A 292 -1.50 -17.21 -11.62
C ALA A 292 -1.39 -16.68 -10.18
N ALA A 293 -1.54 -15.36 -9.97
CA ALA A 293 -1.32 -14.73 -8.69
C ALA A 293 -2.64 -14.46 -7.95
N ILE A 294 -2.94 -15.39 -7.02
CA ILE A 294 -3.80 -15.23 -5.83
C ILE A 294 -5.30 -15.56 -6.02
N SER A 295 -5.65 -16.81 -5.73
CA SER A 295 -7.03 -17.28 -5.56
C SER A 295 -7.36 -17.52 -4.08
N HIS A 296 -7.64 -16.45 -3.33
CA HIS A 296 -8.21 -16.61 -1.97
C HIS A 296 -9.32 -15.60 -1.71
N THR A 297 -10.55 -16.10 -1.66
CA THR A 297 -11.75 -15.42 -1.18
C THR A 297 -11.76 -15.44 0.34
N MET A 298 -11.94 -14.28 0.98
CA MET A 298 -12.19 -14.21 2.42
C MET A 298 -13.63 -13.77 2.70
N PRO A 299 -14.32 -14.39 3.67
CA PRO A 299 -15.64 -13.94 4.10
C PRO A 299 -15.56 -12.59 4.80
N GLU A 300 -16.58 -11.75 4.57
CA GLU A 300 -16.75 -10.43 5.14
C GLU A 300 -17.03 -10.54 6.66
N GLN A 301 -15.97 -10.54 7.49
CA GLN A 301 -16.15 -10.60 8.95
C GLN A 301 -16.41 -9.22 9.56
N ARG A 302 -17.47 -9.12 10.37
CA ARG A 302 -17.88 -7.90 11.10
C ARG A 302 -16.75 -7.28 11.95
N ARG A 303 -16.56 -5.97 11.78
CA ARG A 303 -15.51 -5.08 12.34
C ARG A 303 -15.19 -5.32 13.83
N TRP A 304 -16.20 -5.37 14.70
CA TRP A 304 -16.03 -5.51 16.15
C TRP A 304 -15.55 -6.89 16.61
N ARG A 305 -15.96 -7.96 15.91
CA ARG A 305 -15.51 -9.33 16.22
C ARG A 305 -14.00 -9.51 15.96
N ARG A 306 -13.39 -8.67 15.12
CA ARG A 306 -11.95 -8.67 14.84
C ARG A 306 -11.15 -8.04 15.98
N VAL A 307 -11.56 -6.84 16.42
CA VAL A 307 -10.91 -6.12 17.54
C VAL A 307 -10.94 -6.97 18.81
N ALA A 308 -12.10 -7.54 19.15
CA ALA A 308 -12.25 -8.40 20.32
C ALA A 308 -11.37 -9.66 20.25
N ARG A 309 -11.18 -10.23 19.06
CA ARG A 309 -10.34 -11.43 18.89
C ARG A 309 -8.86 -11.13 19.10
N GLU A 310 -8.36 -10.00 18.62
CA GLU A 310 -6.96 -9.60 18.80
C GLU A 310 -6.65 -9.24 20.25
N LEU A 311 -7.55 -8.50 20.93
CA LEU A 311 -7.42 -8.21 22.37
C LEU A 311 -7.45 -9.48 23.24
N ARG A 312 -8.10 -10.55 22.77
CA ARG A 312 -8.13 -11.83 23.50
C ARG A 312 -6.87 -12.68 23.31
N ARG A 313 -5.94 -12.31 22.43
CA ARG A 313 -4.71 -13.08 22.22
C ARG A 313 -3.72 -12.81 23.35
N TRP A 314 -3.23 -13.86 24.00
CA TRP A 314 -2.25 -13.76 25.09
C TRP A 314 -0.97 -13.00 24.70
N GLN A 315 -0.54 -13.11 23.43
CA GLN A 315 0.63 -12.41 22.90
C GLN A 315 0.49 -10.89 22.93
N PHE A 316 -0.74 -10.37 22.86
CA PHE A 316 -1.00 -8.93 22.97
C PHE A 316 -0.65 -8.42 24.37
N TRP A 317 -0.91 -9.23 25.40
CA TRP A 317 -0.69 -8.89 26.80
C TRP A 317 0.74 -9.13 27.28
N LEU A 318 1.55 -9.88 26.54
CA LEU A 318 2.90 -10.25 26.95
C LEU A 318 3.79 -9.03 27.28
N PRO A 319 3.87 -7.96 26.44
CA PRO A 319 4.70 -6.81 26.77
C PRO A 319 4.22 -6.08 28.03
N LEU A 320 2.90 -5.95 28.20
CA LEU A 320 2.32 -5.37 29.41
C LEU A 320 2.67 -6.21 30.64
N LEU A 321 2.56 -7.54 30.54
CA LEU A 321 2.85 -8.46 31.64
C LEU A 321 4.33 -8.37 32.05
N VAL A 322 5.26 -8.37 31.09
CA VAL A 322 6.69 -8.23 31.37
C VAL A 322 6.99 -6.92 32.10
N VAL A 323 6.44 -5.79 31.62
CA VAL A 323 6.65 -4.49 32.26
C VAL A 323 5.95 -4.41 33.61
N ALA A 324 4.72 -4.90 33.72
CA ALA A 324 3.96 -4.92 34.98
C ALA A 324 4.70 -5.73 36.05
N VAL A 325 5.17 -6.94 35.72
CA VAL A 325 5.97 -7.77 36.63
C VAL A 325 7.27 -7.06 37.01
N ALA A 326 7.98 -6.47 36.05
CA ALA A 326 9.20 -5.71 36.34
C ALA A 326 8.92 -4.54 37.30
N LEU A 327 7.87 -3.75 37.07
CA LEU A 327 7.49 -2.63 37.93
C LEU A 327 7.12 -3.08 39.34
N LEU A 328 6.39 -4.19 39.48
CA LEU A 328 6.03 -4.78 40.78
C LEU A 328 7.26 -5.30 41.53
N LEU A 329 8.15 -6.03 40.84
CA LEU A 329 9.43 -6.47 41.42
C LEU A 329 10.31 -5.30 41.86
N MET A 330 10.17 -4.16 41.19
CA MET A 330 10.84 -2.91 41.54
C MET A 330 10.11 -2.08 42.62
N GLY A 331 9.10 -2.65 43.29
CA GLY A 331 8.37 -2.02 44.39
C GLY A 331 7.45 -0.87 43.98
N ARG A 332 7.07 -0.75 42.70
CA ARG A 332 6.13 0.28 42.27
C ARG A 332 4.72 -0.03 42.79
N PRO A 333 3.93 0.99 43.19
CA PRO A 333 2.58 0.78 43.68
C PRO A 333 1.69 0.18 42.58
N TRP A 334 0.76 -0.70 42.98
CA TRP A 334 -0.17 -1.37 42.08
C TRP A 334 -1.04 -0.39 41.27
N GLU A 335 -1.31 0.80 41.82
CA GLU A 335 -2.03 1.89 41.15
C GLU A 335 -1.37 2.29 39.83
N LYS A 336 -0.03 2.35 39.78
CA LYS A 336 0.70 2.66 38.55
C LYS A 336 0.56 1.56 37.51
N VAL A 337 0.58 0.30 37.95
CA VAL A 337 0.39 -0.86 37.07
C VAL A 337 -1.04 -0.90 36.51
N LEU A 338 -2.03 -0.53 37.32
CA LEU A 338 -3.41 -0.39 36.87
C LEU A 338 -3.54 0.71 35.81
N TRP A 339 -2.99 1.90 36.06
CA TRP A 339 -3.01 2.99 35.08
C TRP A 339 -2.28 2.64 33.77
N LEU A 340 -1.14 1.95 33.86
CA LEU A 340 -0.42 1.42 32.70
C LEU A 340 -1.31 0.46 31.89
N THR A 341 -2.03 -0.43 32.56
CA THR A 341 -2.96 -1.37 31.93
C THR A 341 -4.10 -0.64 31.21
N VAL A 342 -4.72 0.34 31.87
CA VAL A 342 -5.78 1.17 31.27
C VAL A 342 -5.27 1.90 30.04
N ARG A 343 -4.10 2.55 30.14
CA ARG A 343 -3.45 3.23 29.01
C ARG A 343 -3.18 2.27 27.85
N PHE A 344 -2.60 1.11 28.13
CA PHE A 344 -2.28 0.09 27.13
C PHE A 344 -3.53 -0.33 26.35
N VAL A 345 -4.64 -0.58 27.05
CA VAL A 345 -5.93 -0.93 26.44
C VAL A 345 -6.51 0.24 25.65
N ALA A 346 -6.50 1.46 26.20
CA ALA A 346 -7.04 2.64 25.53
C ALA A 346 -6.30 2.95 24.23
N VAL A 347 -4.96 3.00 24.28
CA VAL A 347 -4.10 3.20 23.11
C VAL A 347 -4.30 2.06 22.10
N GLY A 348 -4.33 0.81 22.56
CA GLY A 348 -4.60 -0.34 21.71
C GLY A 348 -5.95 -0.24 20.99
N ALA A 349 -7.00 0.18 21.69
CA ALA A 349 -8.34 0.36 21.14
C ALA A 349 -8.40 1.52 20.13
N VAL A 350 -7.76 2.66 20.43
CA VAL A 350 -7.68 3.81 19.51
C VAL A 350 -6.93 3.41 18.23
N LEU A 351 -5.76 2.77 18.36
CA LEU A 351 -5.01 2.26 17.22
C LEU A 351 -5.89 1.32 16.39
N LEU A 352 -6.46 0.27 16.97
CA LEU A 352 -7.32 -0.67 16.25
C LEU A 352 -8.53 0.01 15.59
N SER A 353 -9.07 1.06 16.20
CA SER A 353 -10.20 1.85 15.67
C SER A 353 -9.79 2.66 14.45
N VAL A 354 -8.73 3.47 14.52
CA VAL A 354 -8.18 4.21 13.38
C VAL A 354 -7.84 3.25 12.24
N LEU A 355 -7.27 2.11 12.59
CA LEU A 355 -6.83 1.12 11.63
C LEU A 355 -7.98 0.40 10.92
N SER A 356 -9.12 0.24 11.60
CA SER A 356 -10.32 -0.31 10.97
C SER A 356 -10.98 0.65 9.96
N LEU A 357 -10.51 1.90 9.86
CA LEU A 357 -10.92 2.84 8.81
C LEU A 357 -10.22 2.54 7.46
N PHE A 358 -9.12 1.79 7.47
CA PHE A 358 -8.41 1.39 6.25
C PHE A 358 -9.10 0.18 5.59
N GLN A 359 -10.25 0.41 4.94
CA GLN A 359 -10.85 -0.56 4.04
C GLN A 359 -10.33 -0.33 2.61
N PRO A 360 -9.59 -1.27 2.01
CA PRO A 360 -8.97 -1.06 0.69
C PRO A 360 -10.01 -0.70 -0.40
N ALA A 361 -11.20 -1.30 -0.35
CA ALA A 361 -12.31 -0.99 -1.27
C ALA A 361 -12.96 0.38 -1.03
N SER A 362 -12.95 0.91 0.20
CA SER A 362 -13.41 2.28 0.46
C SER A 362 -12.35 3.28 0.01
N ILE A 363 -11.06 2.95 0.13
CA ILE A 363 -9.95 3.80 -0.32
C ILE A 363 -10.01 4.01 -1.83
N ALA A 364 -10.18 2.95 -2.63
CA ALA A 364 -10.31 3.08 -4.08
C ALA A 364 -11.49 4.01 -4.48
N ARG A 365 -12.66 3.84 -3.83
CA ARG A 365 -13.81 4.71 -4.06
C ARG A 365 -13.57 6.15 -3.60
N ALA A 366 -12.94 6.35 -2.45
CA ALA A 366 -12.61 7.68 -1.93
C ALA A 366 -11.60 8.41 -2.83
N LEU A 367 -10.65 7.68 -3.42
CA LEU A 367 -9.70 8.21 -4.41
C LEU A 367 -10.43 8.65 -5.69
N ARG A 368 -11.33 7.83 -6.23
CA ARG A 368 -12.17 8.24 -7.38
C ARG A 368 -12.94 9.52 -7.11
N ARG A 369 -13.60 9.62 -5.95
CA ARG A 369 -14.37 10.82 -5.54
C ARG A 369 -13.54 12.08 -5.39
N ARG A 370 -12.25 11.95 -5.08
CA ARG A 370 -11.29 13.07 -5.00
C ARG A 370 -10.63 13.40 -6.35
N GLY A 371 -11.04 12.74 -7.44
CA GLY A 371 -10.46 12.90 -8.77
C GLY A 371 -9.13 12.17 -8.98
N TRP A 372 -8.70 11.34 -8.02
CA TRP A 372 -7.44 10.57 -8.10
C TRP A 372 -7.70 9.24 -8.82
N TRP A 373 -8.03 9.32 -10.10
CA TRP A 373 -8.45 8.18 -10.92
C TRP A 373 -7.32 7.14 -11.11
N GLY A 374 -6.08 7.59 -11.36
CA GLY A 374 -4.93 6.70 -11.61
C GLY A 374 -4.63 5.72 -10.46
N PRO A 375 -4.40 6.22 -9.23
CA PRO A 375 -4.28 5.36 -8.05
C PRO A 375 -5.50 4.46 -7.85
N ALA A 376 -6.71 4.95 -8.09
CA ALA A 376 -7.93 4.17 -7.91
C ALA A 376 -8.03 2.99 -8.90
N VAL A 377 -7.63 3.19 -10.16
CA VAL A 377 -7.54 2.13 -11.18
C VAL A 377 -6.49 1.10 -10.78
N ALA A 378 -5.27 1.54 -10.45
CA ALA A 378 -4.19 0.66 -10.03
C ALA A 378 -4.59 -0.23 -8.83
N PHE A 379 -5.31 0.36 -7.87
CA PHE A 379 -5.82 -0.32 -6.70
C PHE A 379 -6.97 -1.27 -7.03
N SER A 380 -7.91 -0.85 -7.88
CA SER A 380 -9.07 -1.65 -8.28
C SER A 380 -8.66 -2.87 -9.11
N GLU A 381 -7.76 -2.71 -10.07
CA GLU A 381 -7.24 -3.83 -10.87
C GLU A 381 -6.52 -4.85 -9.99
N ALA A 382 -5.67 -4.39 -9.07
CA ALA A 382 -4.98 -5.28 -8.15
C ALA A 382 -5.95 -6.08 -7.26
N LEU A 383 -7.12 -5.52 -6.93
CA LEU A 383 -8.16 -6.18 -6.15
C LEU A 383 -9.07 -7.09 -6.99
N GLN A 384 -9.43 -6.70 -8.21
CA GLN A 384 -10.32 -7.47 -9.09
C GLN A 384 -9.67 -8.77 -9.55
N ARG A 385 -8.36 -8.77 -9.78
CA ARG A 385 -7.57 -9.97 -10.15
C ARG A 385 -7.59 -11.08 -9.10
N ARG A 386 -8.15 -10.85 -7.92
CA ARG A 386 -8.41 -11.88 -6.89
C ARG A 386 -9.74 -12.60 -7.04
N LYS A 387 -10.73 -12.03 -7.72
CA LYS A 387 -12.02 -12.70 -7.88
C LYS A 387 -11.80 -13.89 -8.82
N PRO A 388 -12.12 -15.13 -8.41
CA PRO A 388 -12.14 -16.23 -9.37
C PRO A 388 -13.10 -15.86 -10.51
N PRO A 389 -12.84 -16.29 -11.76
CA PRO A 389 -13.81 -16.12 -12.83
C PRO A 389 -15.15 -16.69 -12.32
N SER A 390 -16.22 -15.92 -12.47
CA SER A 390 -17.57 -16.40 -12.21
C SER A 390 -17.77 -17.66 -13.04
N ALA A 391 -17.87 -18.80 -12.36
CA ALA A 391 -18.14 -20.09 -12.98
C ALA A 391 -19.56 -20.13 -13.54
#